data_AF-A0A349UKJ2-F1
#
_entry.id   AF-A0A349UKJ2-F1
#
_cell.length_a   1.000
_cell.length_b   1.000
_cell.length_c   1.000
_cell.angle_alpha   90.00
_cell.angle_beta   90.00
_cell.angle_gamma   90.00
#
_symmetry.space_group_name_H-M   'P 1'
#
loop_
_entity.id
_entity.type
_entity.pdbx_description
1 polymer ?
#
loop_
_entity_poly.entity_id
_entity_poly.type
_entity_poly.pdbx_seq_one_letter_code
_entity_poly.pdbx_strand_id
1 'polypeptide(L)'
;PQNGHTRPGEVLLGTDSHTCTHGAFGEFATGIGNTDAGFVMGTGKLWLKIPPTLKFVFHGELPPHVMAKDVILHVIGEIGVDGATYSAMEFAGDAI
;
A
#
# COMPACT_ATOMS: atom_id res chain seq x y z
N PRO A 1 4.68 8.57 -8.79
CA PRO A 1 3.43 9.29 -9.10
C PRO A 1 3.58 10.58 -9.94
N GLN A 2 4.27 11.63 -9.46
CA GLN A 2 4.32 12.95 -10.12
C GLN A 2 4.79 12.92 -11.59
N ASN A 3 5.69 11.97 -11.93
CA ASN A 3 6.22 11.79 -13.27
C ASN A 3 5.47 10.73 -14.12
N GLY A 4 4.30 10.27 -13.67
CA GLY A 4 3.47 9.30 -14.41
C GLY A 4 3.91 7.82 -14.30
N HIS A 5 4.86 7.49 -13.42
CA HIS A 5 5.37 6.12 -13.22
C HIS A 5 4.52 5.26 -12.28
N THR A 6 3.27 5.62 -12.03
CA THR A 6 2.38 4.97 -11.05
C THR A 6 1.00 4.97 -11.67
N ARG A 7 0.49 3.77 -12.01
CA ARG A 7 -0.69 3.65 -12.86
C ARG A 7 -1.59 2.51 -12.37
N PRO A 8 -2.92 2.70 -12.35
CA PRO A 8 -3.85 1.67 -11.90
C PRO A 8 -3.64 0.33 -12.60
N GLY A 9 -3.68 -0.76 -11.84
CA GLY A 9 -3.54 -2.13 -12.35
C GLY A 9 -2.11 -2.59 -12.63
N GLU A 10 -1.09 -1.75 -12.38
CA GLU A 10 0.31 -2.16 -12.53
C GLU A 10 0.90 -2.80 -11.27
N VAL A 11 2.11 -3.35 -11.42
CA VAL A 11 2.94 -3.87 -10.33
C VAL A 11 4.19 -2.99 -10.24
N LEU A 12 4.36 -2.30 -9.12
CA LEU A 12 5.50 -1.44 -8.84
C LEU A 12 6.38 -2.06 -7.74
N LEU A 13 7.65 -2.29 -8.05
CA LEU A 13 8.63 -2.83 -7.13
C LEU A 13 9.72 -1.78 -6.88
N GLY A 14 9.94 -1.44 -5.61
CA GLY A 14 10.90 -0.42 -5.19
C GLY A 14 11.78 -0.91 -4.06
N THR A 15 12.98 -0.33 -3.89
CA THR A 15 13.92 -0.72 -2.82
C THR A 15 13.70 0.04 -1.50
N ASP A 16 12.70 0.92 -1.44
CA ASP A 16 12.30 1.65 -0.24
C ASP A 16 11.15 0.94 0.48
N SER A 17 11.12 0.99 1.82
CA SER A 17 10.09 0.32 2.62
C SER A 17 8.69 0.93 2.45
N HIS A 18 8.60 2.22 2.12
CA HIS A 18 7.34 2.96 1.94
C HIS A 18 6.89 3.01 0.48
N THR A 19 7.46 2.16 -0.38
CA THR A 19 6.99 1.95 -1.75
C THR A 19 5.48 1.64 -1.80
N CYS A 20 4.91 1.07 -0.74
CA CYS A 20 3.47 0.85 -0.58
C CYS A 20 2.60 2.13 -0.74
N THR A 21 3.17 3.32 -0.55
CA THR A 21 2.51 4.63 -0.79
C THR A 21 1.88 4.71 -2.18
N HIS A 22 2.51 4.07 -3.16
CA HIS A 22 2.05 4.05 -4.54
C HIS A 22 0.76 3.24 -4.74
N GLY A 23 0.40 2.36 -3.79
CA GLY A 23 -0.88 1.64 -3.79
C GLY A 23 -2.11 2.57 -3.74
N ALA A 24 -1.95 3.82 -3.29
CA ALA A 24 -3.00 4.85 -3.35
C ALA A 24 -3.52 5.11 -4.77
N PHE A 25 -2.78 4.68 -5.80
CA PHE A 25 -3.14 4.85 -7.21
C PHE A 25 -3.77 3.59 -7.83
N GLY A 26 -4.24 2.65 -7.02
CA GLY A 26 -4.92 1.43 -7.49
C GLY A 26 -3.97 0.44 -8.17
N GLU A 27 -2.71 0.44 -7.80
CA GLU A 27 -1.68 -0.50 -8.28
C GLU A 27 -1.15 -1.36 -7.12
N PHE A 28 -0.54 -2.51 -7.42
CA PHE A 28 0.14 -3.30 -6.41
C PHE A 28 1.58 -2.79 -6.26
N ALA A 29 1.91 -2.18 -5.12
CA ALA A 29 3.23 -1.62 -4.87
C ALA A 29 3.86 -2.19 -3.59
N THR A 30 5.10 -2.66 -3.67
CA THR A 30 5.79 -3.23 -2.50
C THR A 30 7.29 -2.97 -2.49
N GLY A 31 7.84 -2.90 -1.28
CA GLY A 31 9.27 -2.81 -1.03
C GLY A 31 9.94 -4.18 -1.22
N ILE A 32 11.08 -4.20 -1.90
CA ILE A 32 11.88 -5.41 -2.13
C ILE A 32 13.36 -5.17 -1.79
N GLY A 33 14.11 -6.25 -1.58
CA GLY A 33 15.55 -6.16 -1.33
C GLY A 33 16.36 -5.87 -2.60
N ASN A 34 17.63 -5.50 -2.42
CA ASN A 34 18.54 -5.22 -3.55
C ASN A 34 18.78 -6.44 -4.46
N THR A 35 18.80 -7.65 -3.89
CA THR A 35 18.93 -8.88 -4.67
C THR A 35 17.72 -9.10 -5.58
N ASP A 36 16.51 -8.89 -5.05
CA ASP A 36 15.28 -8.98 -5.82
C ASP A 36 15.23 -7.89 -6.90
N ALA A 37 15.67 -6.67 -6.59
CA ALA A 37 15.75 -5.58 -7.55
C ALA A 37 16.71 -5.92 -8.70
N GLY A 38 17.88 -6.50 -8.40
CA GLY A 38 18.80 -7.01 -9.42
C GLY A 38 18.17 -8.10 -10.29
N PHE A 39 17.39 -9.00 -9.69
CA PHE A 39 16.67 -10.04 -10.43
C PHE A 39 15.58 -9.46 -11.34
N VAL A 40 14.82 -8.46 -10.87
CA VAL A 40 13.81 -7.74 -11.65
C VAL A 40 14.47 -6.99 -12.81
N MET A 41 15.59 -6.30 -12.57
CA MET A 41 16.33 -5.62 -13.63
C MET A 41 16.84 -6.59 -14.71
N GLY A 42 17.23 -7.80 -14.31
CA GLY A 42 17.71 -8.83 -15.24
C GLY A 42 16.60 -9.57 -16.00
N THR A 43 15.43 -9.77 -15.38
CA THR A 43 14.39 -10.68 -15.91
C THR A 43 13.05 -10.02 -16.21
N GLY A 44 12.81 -8.82 -15.69
CA GLY A 44 11.51 -8.15 -15.71
C GLY A 44 10.44 -8.83 -14.84
N LYS A 45 10.82 -9.78 -13.97
CA LYS A 45 9.90 -10.62 -13.19
C LYS A 45 10.38 -10.80 -11.76
N LEU A 46 9.45 -11.11 -10.85
CA LEU A 46 9.75 -11.49 -9.47
C LEU A 46 8.68 -12.46 -8.96
N TRP A 47 9.05 -13.32 -8.03
CA TRP A 47 8.10 -14.14 -7.28
C TRP A 47 7.53 -13.36 -6.10
N LEU A 48 6.21 -13.33 -6.00
CA LEU A 48 5.49 -12.74 -4.89
C LEU A 48 4.54 -13.78 -4.32
N LYS A 49 4.51 -13.91 -2.99
CA LYS A 49 3.46 -14.64 -2.31
C LYS A 49 2.21 -13.75 -2.30
N ILE A 50 1.10 -14.26 -2.81
CA ILE A 50 -0.18 -13.52 -2.82
C ILE A 50 -0.59 -13.25 -1.36
N PRO A 51 -0.71 -11.98 -0.93
CA PRO A 51 -1.15 -11.65 0.41
C PRO A 51 -2.68 -11.74 0.51
N PRO A 52 -3.25 -12.16 1.67
CA PRO A 52 -4.65 -11.87 1.98
C PRO A 52 -4.87 -10.36 2.11
N THR A 53 -6.10 -9.92 1.85
CA THR A 53 -6.49 -8.51 2.01
C THR A 53 -7.20 -8.29 3.34
N LEU A 54 -6.75 -7.30 4.10
CA LEU A 54 -7.47 -6.70 5.21
C LEU A 54 -8.13 -5.43 4.70
N LYS A 55 -9.47 -5.45 4.60
CA LYS A 55 -10.25 -4.35 4.06
C LYS A 55 -10.81 -3.47 5.19
N PHE A 56 -10.48 -2.20 5.16
CA PHE A 56 -10.95 -1.17 6.07
C PHE A 56 -11.98 -0.31 5.33
N VAL A 57 -13.23 -0.34 5.81
CA VAL A 57 -14.34 0.37 5.19
C VAL A 57 -14.76 1.55 6.06
N PHE A 58 -14.66 2.76 5.54
CA PHE A 58 -14.97 4.01 6.24
C PHE A 58 -16.29 4.58 5.74
N HIS A 59 -17.21 4.83 6.66
CA HIS A 59 -18.55 5.32 6.34
C HIS A 59 -18.71 6.79 6.76
N GLY A 60 -19.43 7.57 5.95
CA GLY A 60 -19.71 8.98 6.23
C GLY A 60 -18.61 9.93 5.76
N GLU A 61 -18.54 11.10 6.39
CA GLU A 61 -17.59 12.16 6.05
C GLU A 61 -16.66 12.47 7.24
N LEU A 62 -15.43 12.93 6.95
CA LEU A 62 -14.49 13.33 8.00
C LEU A 62 -14.97 14.61 8.70
N PRO A 63 -15.02 14.65 10.05
CA PRO A 63 -15.34 15.85 10.79
C PRO A 63 -14.34 16.99 10.52
N PRO A 64 -14.72 18.26 10.80
CA PRO A 64 -13.78 19.38 10.71
C PRO A 64 -12.49 19.12 11.48
N HIS A 65 -11.36 19.45 10.86
CA HIS A 65 -10.00 19.28 11.39
C HIS A 65 -9.49 17.84 11.51
N VAL A 66 -10.29 16.83 11.14
CA VAL A 66 -9.84 15.44 11.02
C VAL A 66 -9.30 15.20 9.62
N MET A 67 -8.12 14.60 9.52
CA MET A 67 -7.40 14.36 8.27
C MET A 67 -7.21 12.86 8.02
N ALA A 68 -6.87 12.49 6.79
CA ALA A 68 -6.48 11.11 6.46
C ALA A 68 -5.37 10.56 7.37
N LYS A 69 -4.50 11.44 7.89
CA LYS A 69 -3.46 11.08 8.86
C LYS A 69 -4.05 10.57 10.18
N ASP A 70 -5.11 11.19 10.67
CA ASP A 70 -5.77 10.77 11.90
C ASP A 70 -6.45 9.41 11.72
N VAL A 71 -7.05 9.19 10.54
CA VAL A 71 -7.68 7.92 10.17
C VAL A 71 -6.66 6.77 10.16
N ILE A 72 -5.55 6.92 9.44
CA ILE A 72 -4.54 5.85 9.37
C ILE A 72 -3.87 5.61 10.74
N LEU A 73 -3.66 6.67 11.54
CA LEU A 73 -3.14 6.51 12.89
C LEU A 73 -4.12 5.79 13.82
N HIS A 74 -5.42 6.03 13.67
CA HIS A 74 -6.45 5.32 14.42
C HIS A 74 -6.45 3.82 14.07
N VAL A 75 -6.44 3.48 12.77
CA VAL A 75 -6.33 2.09 12.30
C VAL A 75 -5.10 1.39 12.86
N ILE A 76 -3.92 2.03 12.77
CA ILE A 76 -2.67 1.49 13.33
C ILE A 76 -2.79 1.31 14.86
N GLY A 77 -3.45 2.24 15.55
CA GLY A 77 -3.70 2.14 16.99
C GLY A 77 -4.57 0.94 17.38
N GLU A 78 -5.54 0.58 16.53
CA GLU A 78 -6.42 -0.57 16.77
C GLU A 78 -5.75 -1.91 16.46
N ILE A 79 -5.04 -2.02 15.33
CA ILE A 79 -4.46 -3.30 14.90
C ILE A 79 -3.04 -3.53 15.44
N GLY A 80 -2.36 -2.48 15.90
CA GLY A 80 -0.97 -2.52 16.35
C GLY A 80 0.05 -2.62 15.21
N VAL A 81 1.34 -2.57 15.55
CA VAL A 81 2.45 -2.54 14.58
C VAL A 81 2.52 -3.78 13.68
N ASP A 82 2.08 -4.93 14.20
CA ASP A 82 2.15 -6.22 13.49
C ASP A 82 0.78 -6.68 12.97
N GLY A 83 -0.28 -5.91 13.18
CA GLY A 83 -1.67 -6.31 12.93
C GLY A 83 -2.01 -6.62 11.46
N ALA A 84 -1.21 -6.10 10.53
CA ALA A 84 -1.35 -6.34 9.09
C ALA A 84 -0.19 -7.16 8.49
N THR A 85 0.60 -7.86 9.32
CA THR A 85 1.72 -8.66 8.85
C THR A 85 1.30 -9.65 7.76
N TYR A 86 2.09 -9.73 6.68
CA TYR A 86 1.83 -10.53 5.47
C TYR A 86 0.52 -10.25 4.73
N SER A 87 -0.18 -9.16 5.04
CA SER A 87 -1.46 -8.81 4.43
C SER A 87 -1.34 -7.52 3.61
N ALA A 88 -2.20 -7.36 2.59
CA ALA A 88 -2.42 -6.08 1.94
C ALA A 88 -3.53 -5.33 2.68
N MET A 89 -3.31 -4.05 3.00
CA MET A 89 -4.33 -3.18 3.57
C MET A 89 -5.06 -2.45 2.44
N GLU A 90 -6.37 -2.67 2.33
CA GLU A 90 -7.23 -1.97 1.36
C GLU A 90 -8.14 -1.00 2.11
N PHE A 91 -8.11 0.27 1.72
CA PHE A 91 -8.96 1.32 2.29
C PHE A 91 -10.08 1.64 1.30
N ALA A 92 -11.32 1.62 1.75
CA ALA A 92 -12.50 1.84 0.91
C ALA A 92 -13.63 2.54 1.68
N GLY A 93 -14.67 2.95 0.98
CA GLY A 93 -15.87 3.57 1.55
C GLY A 93 -15.99 5.05 1.19
N ASP A 94 -17.03 5.70 1.69
CA ASP A 94 -17.46 7.03 1.25
C ASP A 94 -16.45 8.13 1.60
N ALA A 95 -15.63 7.88 2.64
CA ALA A 95 -14.62 8.83 3.14
C ALA A 95 -13.22 8.69 2.49
N ILE A 96 -13.05 7.79 1.51
CA ILE A 96 -11.76 7.45 0.87
C ILE A 96 -11.63 8.04 -0.53
#